data_AF-A0AAV3XU29-F1
#
_entry.id   AF-A0AAV3XU29-F1
#
_cell.length_a   1.000
_cell.length_b   1.000
_cell.length_c   1.000
_cell.angle_alpha   90.00
_cell.angle_beta   90.00
_cell.angle_gamma   90.00
#
_symmetry.space_group_name_H-M   'P 1'
#
loop_
_entity.id
_entity.type
_entity.pdbx_description
1 polymer ?
#
loop_
_entity_poly.entity_id
_entity_poly.type
_entity_poly.pdbx_seq_one_letter_code
_entity_poly.pdbx_strand_id
1 'polypeptide(L)'
;MTTATKSSTRKAWAKAIIPPATEFPPTQLPIISGKIPQGLRGTLYRNGSARLERGGVRVGHWFDGDGAILAVHFNTPQGIGGQGGSPLGKGGQGGSNATAVYRYVQTSGYLEESQADKFLYGNYGMTAPGPIWNQWLKPVKNAANTSVLALPDKLLALWEGGKPHALDWQTLETKGLDNLSGLSDNLPYSAHPKCDPKTGEIFNFGISPGVNSTLNLYKSDSTGKIIQTGRTIIEGLPVVHDFVLAGQYLVFFVPPVRVNLLSVLTGFYCYSDAMEWKPKLGTQVLIFDRETLSLVSRGETEPWFQWHFSNGYVDDSGSIVVEFVRYQDFTTNQRLKQVASGETNTVAEGTFWQVRINPETGKVIASQQLLDRACEFPIVQPSQVGQNSRYTYLSMHRKGADMGRELYGAIACFDHHTQTLTAADLGDNRYPTEPIYAPDAENSEKGWILTVVYDGNSDTSELWIFDSQALDSEPVCKLGLPRVIPLGFHGTWRAL
;
A
#
# COMPACT_ATOMS: atom_id res chain seq x y z
N MET A 1 -23.33 -32.95 -29.07
CA MET A 1 -23.67 -31.74 -28.29
C MET A 1 -22.37 -31.08 -27.89
N THR A 2 -21.98 -30.03 -28.61
CA THR A 2 -20.84 -29.18 -28.28
C THR A 2 -21.22 -28.33 -27.08
N THR A 3 -20.59 -28.59 -25.94
CA THR A 3 -20.67 -27.76 -24.75
C THR A 3 -20.08 -26.39 -25.10
N ALA A 4 -20.95 -25.41 -25.32
CA ALA A 4 -20.57 -24.02 -25.38
C ALA A 4 -19.97 -23.63 -24.03
N THR A 5 -18.63 -23.59 -23.95
CA THR A 5 -17.92 -22.88 -22.89
C THR A 5 -18.44 -21.46 -22.87
N LYS A 6 -19.27 -21.12 -21.87
CA LYS A 6 -19.66 -19.73 -21.60
C LYS A 6 -18.36 -18.94 -21.47
N SER A 7 -18.12 -18.03 -22.43
CA SER A 7 -17.06 -17.04 -22.31
C SER A 7 -17.22 -16.35 -20.96
N SER A 8 -16.19 -16.42 -20.10
CA SER A 8 -16.20 -15.71 -18.83
C SER A 8 -16.43 -14.21 -19.11
N THR A 9 -17.39 -13.61 -18.41
CA THR A 9 -17.67 -12.16 -18.47
C THR A 9 -16.66 -11.34 -17.66
N ARG A 10 -15.81 -12.02 -16.88
CA ARG A 10 -14.80 -11.39 -16.01
C ARG A 10 -13.60 -10.91 -16.79
N LYS A 11 -13.07 -9.77 -16.37
CA LYS A 11 -11.81 -9.22 -16.90
C LYS A 11 -10.63 -10.07 -16.46
N ALA A 12 -9.52 -9.93 -17.19
CA ALA A 12 -8.36 -10.80 -17.00
C ALA A 12 -7.74 -10.68 -15.60
N TRP A 13 -7.73 -9.48 -15.00
CA TRP A 13 -7.23 -9.25 -13.65
C TRP A 13 -7.87 -10.14 -12.57
N ALA A 14 -9.13 -10.55 -12.77
CA ALA A 14 -9.86 -11.35 -11.79
C ALA A 14 -9.17 -12.70 -11.51
N LYS A 15 -8.50 -13.26 -12.53
CA LYS A 15 -7.74 -14.52 -12.41
C LYS A 15 -6.61 -14.41 -11.38
N ALA A 16 -6.04 -13.22 -11.15
CA ALA A 16 -4.96 -13.02 -10.19
C ALA A 16 -5.40 -13.09 -8.72
N ILE A 17 -6.69 -12.87 -8.45
CA ILE A 17 -7.21 -12.74 -7.08
C ILE A 17 -8.27 -13.78 -6.72
N ILE A 18 -8.80 -14.50 -7.73
CA ILE A 18 -9.84 -15.51 -7.54
C ILE A 18 -9.30 -16.73 -6.78
N PRO A 19 -8.15 -17.32 -7.18
CA PRO A 19 -7.53 -18.41 -6.45
C PRO A 19 -6.72 -17.88 -5.25
N PRO A 20 -6.63 -18.62 -4.14
CA PRO A 20 -5.64 -18.35 -3.11
C PRO A 20 -4.22 -18.38 -3.68
N ALA A 21 -3.40 -17.41 -3.29
CA ALA A 21 -2.01 -17.34 -3.73
C ALA A 21 -1.20 -18.55 -3.24
N THR A 22 -0.22 -18.97 -4.03
CA THR A 22 0.68 -20.08 -3.72
C THR A 22 2.04 -19.55 -3.28
N GLU A 23 2.46 -19.91 -2.08
CA GLU A 23 3.81 -19.59 -1.57
C GLU A 23 4.89 -20.28 -2.41
N PHE A 24 6.10 -19.70 -2.41
CA PHE A 24 7.27 -20.36 -2.95
C PHE A 24 8.51 -20.02 -2.13
N PRO A 25 9.44 -21.00 -1.95
CA PRO A 25 10.71 -20.77 -1.26
C PRO A 25 11.62 -19.85 -2.09
N PRO A 26 12.76 -19.41 -1.54
CA PRO A 26 13.77 -18.67 -2.29
C PRO A 26 14.05 -19.32 -3.66
N THR A 27 13.73 -18.60 -4.73
CA THR A 27 13.77 -19.08 -6.11
C THR A 27 14.47 -18.06 -7.00
N GLN A 28 15.47 -18.50 -7.76
CA GLN A 28 16.16 -17.68 -8.75
C GLN A 28 15.19 -17.26 -9.87
N LEU A 29 15.14 -15.96 -10.18
CA LEU A 29 14.27 -15.42 -11.22
C LEU A 29 14.93 -15.51 -12.61
N PRO A 30 14.26 -16.09 -13.63
CA PRO A 30 14.72 -16.02 -15.01
C PRO A 30 14.57 -14.60 -15.56
N ILE A 31 15.55 -14.16 -16.35
CA ILE A 31 15.47 -12.95 -17.16
C ILE A 31 14.63 -13.26 -18.40
N ILE A 32 13.49 -12.60 -18.53
CA ILE A 32 12.62 -12.67 -19.72
C ILE A 32 13.20 -11.83 -20.84
N SER A 33 13.66 -10.61 -20.50
CA SER A 33 14.29 -9.68 -21.44
C SER A 33 15.15 -8.65 -20.70
N GLY A 34 16.07 -8.01 -21.42
CA GLY A 34 16.94 -6.96 -20.88
C GLY A 34 18.05 -7.50 -19.98
N LYS A 35 18.52 -6.66 -19.06
CA LYS A 35 19.59 -6.98 -18.11
C LYS A 35 19.35 -6.27 -16.78
N ILE A 36 19.48 -6.98 -15.67
CA ILE A 36 19.43 -6.37 -14.33
C ILE A 36 20.53 -5.29 -14.24
N PRO A 37 20.17 -4.02 -13.91
CA PRO A 37 21.16 -2.96 -13.77
C PRO A 37 22.16 -3.26 -12.65
N GLN A 38 23.45 -2.96 -12.88
CA GLN A 38 24.51 -3.22 -11.91
C GLN A 38 24.27 -2.48 -10.58
N GLY A 39 23.81 -1.23 -10.64
CA GLY A 39 23.53 -0.41 -9.48
C GLY A 39 22.23 -0.77 -8.73
N LEU A 40 21.41 -1.68 -9.24
CA LEU A 40 20.21 -2.16 -8.54
C LEU A 40 20.63 -3.18 -7.46
N ARG A 41 20.79 -2.71 -6.23
CA ARG A 41 21.35 -3.47 -5.10
C ARG A 41 20.50 -3.26 -3.84
N GLY A 42 19.74 -4.28 -3.47
CA GLY A 42 18.74 -4.17 -2.41
C GLY A 42 17.66 -5.24 -2.48
N THR A 43 16.55 -4.99 -1.79
CA THR A 43 15.39 -5.87 -1.79
C THR A 43 14.11 -5.07 -2.00
N LEU A 44 13.30 -5.50 -2.95
CA LEU A 44 11.91 -5.06 -3.10
C LEU A 44 11.03 -5.91 -2.19
N TYR A 45 10.20 -5.28 -1.35
CA TYR A 45 9.13 -5.94 -0.61
C TYR A 45 7.77 -5.44 -1.10
N ARG A 46 6.80 -6.34 -1.24
CA ARG A 46 5.40 -6.04 -1.59
C ARG A 46 4.46 -6.80 -0.66
N ASN A 47 3.43 -6.13 -0.15
CA ASN A 47 2.37 -6.73 0.63
C ASN A 47 1.01 -6.57 -0.08
N GLY A 48 0.07 -7.43 0.27
CA GLY A 48 -1.26 -7.41 -0.31
C GLY A 48 -2.12 -8.57 0.17
N SER A 49 -3.42 -8.47 -0.10
CA SER A 49 -4.35 -9.57 0.11
C SER A 49 -4.10 -10.70 -0.87
N ALA A 50 -3.74 -11.86 -0.33
CA ALA A 50 -3.32 -13.03 -1.10
C ALA A 50 -4.36 -14.17 -1.10
N ARG A 51 -5.31 -14.14 -0.17
CA ARG A 51 -6.43 -15.09 -0.11
C ARG A 51 -7.74 -14.35 0.13
N LEU A 52 -8.64 -14.41 -0.85
CA LEU A 52 -9.98 -13.78 -0.80
C LEU A 52 -11.12 -14.81 -0.68
N GLU A 53 -10.80 -16.09 -0.58
CA GLU A 53 -11.77 -17.18 -0.50
C GLU A 53 -11.26 -18.27 0.45
N ARG A 54 -12.19 -18.85 1.21
CA ARG A 54 -11.93 -19.98 2.10
C ARG A 54 -13.20 -20.81 2.29
N GLY A 55 -13.10 -22.12 2.13
CA GLY A 55 -14.22 -23.04 2.34
C GLY A 55 -15.44 -22.76 1.46
N GLY A 56 -15.25 -22.24 0.24
CA GLY A 56 -16.30 -21.84 -0.69
C GLY A 56 -16.92 -20.46 -0.42
N VAL A 57 -16.46 -19.75 0.61
CA VAL A 57 -16.95 -18.42 0.99
C VAL A 57 -15.92 -17.38 0.55
N ARG A 58 -16.35 -16.30 -0.09
CA ARG A 58 -15.50 -15.15 -0.41
C ARG A 58 -15.56 -14.10 0.68
N VAL A 59 -14.48 -13.35 0.83
CA VAL A 59 -14.47 -12.15 1.67
C VAL A 59 -15.39 -11.06 1.12
N GLY A 60 -15.83 -10.17 1.99
CA GLY A 60 -16.78 -9.10 1.63
C GLY A 60 -16.11 -7.88 0.98
N HIS A 61 -14.82 -7.66 1.23
CA HIS A 61 -14.06 -6.54 0.68
C HIS A 61 -12.62 -6.95 0.35
N TRP A 62 -11.97 -6.26 -0.59
CA TRP A 62 -10.60 -6.61 -1.03
C TRP A 62 -9.60 -6.58 0.15
N PHE A 63 -9.79 -5.64 1.07
CA PHE A 63 -8.98 -5.46 2.29
C PHE A 63 -9.09 -6.58 3.32
N ASP A 64 -10.06 -7.49 3.19
CA ASP A 64 -10.28 -8.55 4.19
C ASP A 64 -9.30 -9.73 4.05
N GLY A 65 -8.66 -9.87 2.88
CA GLY A 65 -7.87 -11.04 2.56
C GLY A 65 -6.58 -11.17 3.38
N ASP A 66 -6.18 -12.40 3.66
CA ASP A 66 -4.95 -12.69 4.41
C ASP A 66 -3.72 -12.12 3.69
N GLY A 67 -2.80 -11.49 4.44
CA GLY A 67 -1.61 -10.85 3.89
C GLY A 67 -0.53 -11.84 3.49
N ALA A 68 0.10 -11.61 2.34
CA ALA A 68 1.32 -12.30 1.96
C ALA A 68 2.33 -11.34 1.32
N ILE A 69 3.60 -11.58 1.61
CA ILE A 69 4.71 -10.71 1.22
C ILE A 69 5.53 -11.37 0.14
N LEU A 70 5.79 -10.63 -0.93
CA LEU A 70 6.83 -10.93 -1.91
C LEU A 70 8.09 -10.15 -1.53
N ALA A 71 9.22 -10.85 -1.45
CA ALA A 71 10.54 -10.23 -1.43
C ALA A 71 11.31 -10.61 -2.71
N VAL A 72 11.97 -9.64 -3.34
CA VAL A 72 12.89 -9.88 -4.47
C VAL A 72 14.24 -9.25 -4.14
N HIS A 73 15.22 -10.11 -3.90
CA HIS A 73 16.58 -9.75 -3.54
C HIS A 73 17.45 -9.61 -4.79
N PHE A 74 18.16 -8.48 -4.91
CA PHE A 74 19.08 -8.20 -6.00
C PHE A 74 20.52 -8.18 -5.50
N ASN A 75 21.40 -8.92 -6.21
CA ASN A 75 22.85 -8.87 -6.00
C ASN A 75 23.27 -9.12 -4.54
N THR A 76 22.60 -10.06 -3.86
CA THR A 76 23.00 -10.49 -2.52
C THR A 76 24.23 -11.41 -2.62
N PRO A 77 25.26 -11.23 -1.76
CA PRO A 77 26.42 -12.13 -1.75
C PRO A 77 25.97 -13.60 -1.62
N GLN A 78 26.61 -14.49 -2.38
CA GLN A 78 26.35 -15.94 -2.33
C GLN A 78 26.44 -16.43 -0.88
N GLY A 79 25.31 -16.91 -0.34
CA GLY A 79 25.17 -17.29 1.06
C GLY A 79 23.73 -17.28 1.59
N ILE A 80 22.78 -16.67 0.85
CA ILE A 80 21.34 -16.68 1.20
C ILE A 80 20.67 -17.98 0.73
N GLY A 81 21.17 -19.09 1.25
CA GLY A 81 20.52 -20.38 1.20
C GLY A 81 20.79 -21.04 2.54
N GLY A 82 19.74 -21.33 3.31
CA GLY A 82 19.86 -22.14 4.51
C GLY A 82 20.64 -23.42 4.20
N GLN A 83 21.35 -23.92 5.21
CA GLN A 83 22.11 -25.17 5.16
C GLN A 83 21.31 -26.26 4.42
N GLY A 84 21.83 -26.78 3.29
CA GLY A 84 21.29 -27.98 2.65
C GLY A 84 21.23 -28.05 1.12
N GLY A 85 21.72 -27.05 0.37
CA GLY A 85 21.75 -27.09 -1.10
C GLY A 85 23.16 -27.31 -1.67
N SER A 86 23.37 -28.46 -2.33
CA SER A 86 24.60 -28.82 -3.06
C SER A 86 25.09 -27.72 -4.03
N PRO A 87 26.40 -27.56 -4.26
CA PRO A 87 26.95 -26.54 -5.18
C PRO A 87 26.57 -26.85 -6.62
N LEU A 88 25.49 -26.26 -7.11
CA LEU A 88 25.12 -26.31 -8.52
C LEU A 88 25.93 -25.27 -9.32
N GLY A 89 26.84 -25.79 -10.15
CA GLY A 89 27.20 -25.19 -11.43
C GLY A 89 28.25 -24.08 -11.42
N LYS A 90 29.53 -24.45 -11.31
CA LYS A 90 30.62 -23.65 -11.92
C LYS A 90 30.44 -23.69 -13.44
N GLY A 91 29.83 -22.66 -14.02
CA GLY A 91 29.69 -22.57 -15.47
C GLY A 91 28.64 -21.57 -15.97
N GLY A 92 28.78 -20.30 -15.58
CA GLY A 92 27.99 -19.21 -16.16
C GLY A 92 28.68 -17.87 -15.86
N GLN A 93 29.10 -17.16 -16.90
CA GLN A 93 29.74 -15.86 -16.80
C GLN A 93 28.82 -14.83 -16.12
N GLY A 94 29.26 -14.24 -15.01
CA GLY A 94 29.07 -12.83 -14.62
C GLY A 94 27.71 -12.15 -14.81
N GLY A 95 26.58 -12.81 -14.51
CA GLY A 95 25.27 -12.17 -14.47
C GLY A 95 24.86 -11.79 -13.04
N SER A 96 24.43 -10.54 -12.83
CA SER A 96 23.69 -10.13 -11.63
C SER A 96 22.49 -11.05 -11.41
N ASN A 97 22.30 -11.57 -10.19
CA ASN A 97 21.25 -12.51 -9.85
C ASN A 97 20.10 -11.83 -9.07
N ALA A 98 18.87 -12.25 -9.34
CA ALA A 98 17.70 -11.91 -8.52
C ALA A 98 17.03 -13.19 -7.98
N THR A 99 16.75 -13.22 -6.67
CA THR A 99 16.06 -14.33 -6.00
C THR A 99 14.79 -13.81 -5.34
N ALA A 100 13.67 -14.51 -5.47
CA ALA A 100 12.43 -14.14 -4.83
C ALA A 100 11.93 -15.19 -3.84
N VAL A 101 11.19 -14.74 -2.83
CA VAL A 101 10.44 -15.57 -1.88
C VAL A 101 9.05 -14.96 -1.69
N TYR A 102 8.03 -15.80 -1.54
CA TYR A 102 6.66 -15.36 -1.32
C TYR A 102 6.00 -16.19 -0.21
N ARG A 103 5.56 -15.52 0.86
CA ARG A 103 4.98 -16.17 2.06
C ARG A 103 3.80 -15.41 2.63
N TYR A 104 2.80 -16.13 3.12
CA TYR A 104 1.77 -15.58 3.99
C TYR A 104 2.37 -15.15 5.32
N VAL A 105 1.88 -14.03 5.84
CA VAL A 105 2.14 -13.64 7.22
C VAL A 105 1.38 -14.61 8.12
N GLN A 106 2.08 -15.30 9.01
CA GLN A 106 1.49 -16.31 9.88
C GLN A 106 0.77 -15.66 11.08
N THR A 107 -0.26 -14.85 10.80
CA THR A 107 -1.09 -14.25 11.84
C THR A 107 -1.91 -15.34 12.54
N SER A 108 -2.30 -15.12 13.81
CA SER A 108 -3.12 -16.08 14.54
C SER A 108 -4.43 -16.40 13.79
N GLY A 109 -5.11 -15.37 13.28
CA GLY A 109 -6.33 -15.53 12.50
C GLY A 109 -6.12 -16.34 11.22
N TYR A 110 -5.03 -16.12 10.49
CA TYR A 110 -4.69 -16.92 9.31
C TYR A 110 -4.47 -18.39 9.66
N LEU A 111 -3.71 -18.67 10.73
CA LEU A 111 -3.40 -20.03 11.18
C LEU A 111 -4.65 -20.79 11.60
N GLU A 112 -5.50 -20.18 12.43
CA GLU A 112 -6.73 -20.78 12.93
C GLU A 112 -7.75 -21.04 11.82
N GLU A 113 -7.96 -20.08 10.91
CA GLU A 113 -8.85 -20.25 9.76
C GLU A 113 -8.30 -21.26 8.75
N SER A 114 -6.98 -21.42 8.66
CA SER A 114 -6.35 -22.45 7.81
C SER A 114 -6.47 -23.84 8.41
N GLN A 115 -6.38 -23.97 9.73
CA GLN A 115 -6.66 -25.23 10.40
C GLN A 115 -8.14 -25.64 10.27
N ALA A 116 -9.05 -24.67 10.32
CA ALA A 116 -10.49 -24.92 10.28
C ALA A 116 -11.09 -24.99 8.85
N ASP A 117 -10.33 -24.58 7.84
CA ASP A 117 -10.75 -24.37 6.44
C ASP A 117 -12.07 -23.59 6.28
N LYS A 118 -12.25 -22.56 7.10
CA LYS A 118 -13.40 -21.65 7.06
C LYS A 118 -13.07 -20.33 7.72
N PHE A 119 -13.81 -19.28 7.38
CA PHE A 119 -13.71 -18.03 8.11
C PHE A 119 -14.24 -18.19 9.55
N LEU A 120 -13.51 -17.61 10.50
CA LEU A 120 -13.82 -17.62 11.92
C LEU A 120 -14.05 -16.20 12.44
N TYR A 121 -13.47 -15.20 11.78
CA TYR A 121 -13.44 -13.82 12.24
C TYR A 121 -14.15 -12.86 11.28
N GLY A 122 -14.52 -11.69 11.80
CA GLY A 122 -14.93 -10.55 10.99
C GLY A 122 -13.72 -9.68 10.63
N ASN A 123 -13.90 -8.81 9.64
CA ASN A 123 -12.91 -7.84 9.22
C ASN A 123 -13.62 -6.58 8.64
N TYR A 124 -12.93 -5.79 7.81
CA TYR A 124 -13.42 -4.55 7.22
C TYR A 124 -14.77 -4.72 6.48
N GLY A 125 -14.86 -5.71 5.59
CA GLY A 125 -16.00 -5.96 4.70
C GLY A 125 -16.93 -7.09 5.11
N MET A 126 -16.69 -7.74 6.25
CA MET A 126 -17.48 -8.90 6.67
C MET A 126 -17.63 -9.00 8.18
N THR A 127 -18.79 -9.48 8.62
CA THR A 127 -19.02 -9.82 10.02
C THR A 127 -18.52 -11.22 10.33
N ALA A 128 -18.25 -11.50 11.60
CA ALA A 128 -17.74 -12.81 11.99
C ALA A 128 -18.79 -13.91 11.72
N PRO A 129 -18.41 -15.07 11.15
CA PRO A 129 -19.37 -16.15 10.92
C PRO A 129 -19.94 -16.73 12.21
N GLY A 130 -21.20 -17.16 12.14
CA GLY A 130 -21.95 -17.79 13.23
C GLY A 130 -23.14 -16.96 13.71
N PRO A 131 -23.86 -17.42 14.75
CA PRO A 131 -25.00 -16.70 15.30
C PRO A 131 -24.60 -15.33 15.85
N ILE A 132 -25.47 -14.33 15.68
CA ILE A 132 -25.22 -12.91 16.02
C ILE A 132 -24.69 -12.74 17.45
N TRP A 133 -25.22 -13.51 18.41
CA TRP A 133 -24.81 -13.43 19.82
C TRP A 133 -23.38 -13.89 20.10
N ASN A 134 -22.74 -14.60 19.16
CA ASN A 134 -21.33 -14.98 19.25
C ASN A 134 -20.42 -14.03 18.46
N GLN A 135 -20.97 -13.16 17.61
CA GLN A 135 -20.18 -12.30 16.73
C GLN A 135 -19.51 -11.16 17.50
N TRP A 136 -20.22 -10.55 18.45
CA TRP A 136 -19.68 -9.44 19.25
C TRP A 136 -18.57 -9.86 20.23
N LEU A 137 -18.40 -11.16 20.50
CA LEU A 137 -17.33 -11.68 21.35
C LEU A 137 -16.01 -11.88 20.59
N LYS A 138 -16.05 -11.84 19.26
CA LYS A 138 -14.89 -12.12 18.43
C LYS A 138 -14.15 -10.82 18.09
N PRO A 139 -12.82 -10.80 18.21
CA PRO A 139 -12.03 -9.67 17.77
C PRO A 139 -12.06 -9.54 16.23
N VAL A 140 -11.74 -8.34 15.75
CA VAL A 140 -11.45 -8.10 14.32
C VAL A 140 -10.12 -8.78 13.97
N LYS A 141 -10.07 -9.50 12.84
CA LYS A 141 -8.85 -10.19 12.40
C LYS A 141 -7.80 -9.20 11.91
N ASN A 142 -6.60 -9.25 12.49
CA ASN A 142 -5.43 -8.61 11.91
C ASN A 142 -4.95 -9.42 10.69
N ALA A 143 -5.11 -8.85 9.50
CA ALA A 143 -4.75 -9.50 8.24
C ALA A 143 -3.29 -9.27 7.81
N ALA A 144 -2.59 -8.30 8.42
CA ALA A 144 -1.20 -7.94 8.11
C ALA A 144 -0.91 -7.75 6.60
N ASN A 145 -1.84 -7.15 5.86
CA ASN A 145 -1.89 -7.24 4.40
C ASN A 145 -1.62 -5.93 3.65
N THR A 146 -1.50 -4.79 4.33
CA THR A 146 -1.61 -3.48 3.68
C THR A 146 -0.26 -2.99 3.16
N SER A 147 0.75 -2.95 4.03
CA SER A 147 2.06 -2.39 3.69
C SER A 147 3.18 -3.10 4.45
N VAL A 148 4.41 -2.63 4.23
CA VAL A 148 5.62 -3.10 4.91
C VAL A 148 6.52 -1.94 5.31
N LEU A 149 7.22 -2.08 6.43
CA LEU A 149 8.31 -1.19 6.85
C LEU A 149 9.58 -2.01 7.05
N ALA A 150 10.62 -1.70 6.28
CA ALA A 150 11.90 -2.39 6.35
C ALA A 150 12.81 -1.68 7.35
N LEU A 151 13.00 -2.29 8.52
CA LEU A 151 13.91 -1.81 9.57
C LEU A 151 15.28 -2.47 9.42
N PRO A 152 16.32 -1.99 10.12
CA PRO A 152 17.66 -2.57 10.01
C PRO A 152 17.74 -4.08 10.31
N ASP A 153 16.96 -4.56 11.28
CA ASP A 153 17.00 -5.92 11.82
C ASP A 153 15.82 -6.82 11.42
N LYS A 154 14.73 -6.24 10.91
CA LYS A 154 13.48 -6.95 10.60
C LYS A 154 12.65 -6.24 9.55
N LEU A 155 11.72 -6.98 8.96
CA LEU A 155 10.64 -6.44 8.16
C LEU A 155 9.36 -6.41 9.00
N LEU A 156 8.61 -5.32 8.99
CA LEU A 156 7.30 -5.26 9.60
C LEU A 156 6.22 -5.35 8.53
N ALA A 157 5.26 -6.28 8.68
CA ALA A 157 4.00 -6.28 7.94
C ALA A 157 2.97 -5.43 8.68
N LEU A 158 2.34 -4.50 7.97
CA LEU A 158 1.46 -3.49 8.56
C LEU A 158 0.01 -3.68 8.12
N TRP A 159 -0.91 -3.39 9.04
CA TRP A 159 -2.35 -3.35 8.84
C TRP A 159 -2.95 -2.32 9.81
N GLU A 160 -3.73 -1.39 9.27
CA GLU A 160 -4.10 -0.14 9.95
C GLU A 160 -4.88 -0.31 11.27
N GLY A 161 -5.56 -1.44 11.46
CA GLY A 161 -6.41 -1.69 12.63
C GLY A 161 -5.69 -2.29 13.83
N GLY A 162 -4.36 -2.52 13.78
CA GLY A 162 -3.68 -3.28 14.82
C GLY A 162 -2.17 -3.13 14.83
N LYS A 163 -1.52 -3.99 15.63
CA LYS A 163 -0.06 -4.02 15.74
C LYS A 163 0.59 -4.59 14.47
N PRO A 164 1.82 -4.16 14.14
CA PRO A 164 2.64 -4.80 13.13
C PRO A 164 2.95 -6.27 13.46
N HIS A 165 3.23 -7.07 12.43
CA HIS A 165 3.90 -8.35 12.58
C HIS A 165 5.36 -8.22 12.15
N ALA A 166 6.31 -8.67 12.97
CA ALA A 166 7.71 -8.76 12.58
C ALA A 166 7.97 -10.03 11.77
N LEU A 167 8.83 -9.90 10.77
CA LEU A 167 9.29 -10.97 9.90
C LEU A 167 10.80 -10.91 9.78
N ASP A 168 11.40 -12.07 9.50
CA ASP A 168 12.74 -12.11 8.94
C ASP A 168 12.75 -11.46 7.56
N TRP A 169 13.66 -10.50 7.33
CA TRP A 169 13.68 -9.73 6.09
C TRP A 169 14.27 -10.51 4.91
N GLN A 170 14.94 -11.64 5.13
CA GLN A 170 15.45 -12.51 4.08
C GLN A 170 14.48 -13.65 3.76
N THR A 171 14.01 -14.36 4.78
CA THR A 171 13.23 -15.59 4.59
C THR A 171 11.72 -15.35 4.59
N LEU A 172 11.27 -14.19 5.08
CA LEU A 172 9.88 -13.85 5.39
C LEU A 172 9.24 -14.77 6.44
N GLU A 173 10.03 -15.44 7.27
CA GLU A 173 9.52 -16.16 8.44
C GLU A 173 8.87 -15.16 9.42
N THR A 174 7.63 -15.44 9.82
CA THR A 174 6.90 -14.58 10.77
C THR A 174 7.40 -14.82 12.18
N LYS A 175 7.90 -13.75 12.84
CA LYS A 175 8.40 -13.77 14.22
C LYS A 175 7.28 -13.53 15.24
N GLY A 176 6.18 -12.90 14.82
CA GLY A 176 5.00 -12.62 15.66
C GLY A 176 4.64 -11.14 15.67
N LEU A 177 3.75 -10.73 16.59
CA LEU A 177 3.41 -9.32 16.79
C LEU A 177 4.60 -8.52 17.32
N ASP A 178 4.80 -7.33 16.80
CA ASP A 178 5.84 -6.40 17.24
C ASP A 178 5.19 -5.19 17.92
N ASN A 179 5.77 -4.76 19.04
CA ASN A 179 5.27 -3.60 19.79
C ASN A 179 6.16 -2.37 19.60
N LEU A 180 7.10 -2.37 18.67
CA LEU A 180 7.99 -1.24 18.37
C LEU A 180 8.71 -0.70 19.64
N SER A 181 8.94 -1.58 20.62
CA SER A 181 9.52 -1.24 21.93
C SER A 181 8.82 -0.08 22.68
N GLY A 182 7.51 0.09 22.48
CA GLY A 182 6.74 1.14 23.15
C GLY A 182 5.26 1.28 22.79
N LEU A 183 4.76 0.51 21.81
CA LEU A 183 3.36 0.49 21.41
C LEU A 183 2.53 -0.36 22.38
N SER A 184 1.64 0.30 23.11
CA SER A 184 0.71 -0.34 24.04
C SER A 184 -0.20 -1.37 23.37
N ASP A 185 -0.70 -2.35 24.13
CA ASP A 185 -1.35 -3.54 23.59
C ASP A 185 -2.57 -3.30 22.70
N ASN A 186 -3.33 -2.24 22.98
CA ASN A 186 -4.59 -1.94 22.29
C ASN A 186 -4.46 -0.80 21.26
N LEU A 187 -3.24 -0.33 20.98
CA LEU A 187 -3.04 0.79 20.06
C LEU A 187 -2.72 0.27 18.65
N PRO A 188 -3.45 0.75 17.62
CA PRO A 188 -3.15 0.43 16.24
C PRO A 188 -1.92 1.21 15.75
N TYR A 189 -1.33 0.74 14.67
CA TYR A 189 -0.21 1.38 13.98
C TYR A 189 -0.52 1.42 12.49
N SER A 190 -0.61 2.61 11.89
CA SER A 190 -1.00 2.76 10.50
C SER A 190 -0.01 2.06 9.56
N ALA A 191 -0.54 1.60 8.43
CA ALA A 191 0.22 0.99 7.35
C ALA A 191 1.05 2.00 6.54
N HIS A 192 0.97 3.30 6.86
CA HIS A 192 1.65 4.36 6.10
C HIS A 192 2.65 5.16 6.94
N PRO A 193 3.72 4.53 7.47
CA PRO A 193 4.78 5.27 8.16
C PRO A 193 5.48 6.23 7.18
N LYS A 194 5.88 7.41 7.66
CA LYS A 194 6.72 8.36 6.92
C LYS A 194 8.10 8.43 7.56
N CYS A 195 9.12 8.09 6.80
CA CYS A 195 10.52 8.15 7.25
C CYS A 195 11.14 9.46 6.77
N ASP A 196 11.76 10.22 7.67
CA ASP A 196 12.57 11.37 7.30
C ASP A 196 13.91 10.88 6.70
N PRO A 197 14.22 11.21 5.43
CA PRO A 197 15.46 10.75 4.80
C PRO A 197 16.75 11.34 5.41
N LYS A 198 16.66 12.43 6.19
CA LYS A 198 17.82 13.10 6.81
C LYS A 198 18.13 12.53 8.19
N THR A 199 17.11 12.36 9.04
CA THR A 199 17.29 11.93 10.43
C THR A 199 17.10 10.42 10.60
N GLY A 200 16.40 9.76 9.68
CA GLY A 200 15.96 8.38 9.82
C GLY A 200 14.83 8.20 10.83
N GLU A 201 14.29 9.29 11.39
CA GLU A 201 13.13 9.24 12.28
C GLU A 201 11.90 8.76 11.50
N ILE A 202 11.05 7.99 12.17
CA ILE A 202 9.85 7.41 11.58
C ILE A 202 8.64 7.98 12.29
N PHE A 203 7.78 8.64 11.54
CA PHE A 203 6.52 9.16 12.04
C PHE A 203 5.38 8.21 11.64
N ASN A 204 4.46 7.97 12.57
CA ASN A 204 3.27 7.18 12.30
C ASN A 204 2.11 7.59 13.23
N PHE A 205 0.96 6.94 13.08
CA PHE A 205 -0.24 7.21 13.87
C PHE A 205 -1.10 5.96 14.05
N GLY A 206 -2.16 6.08 14.84
CA GLY A 206 -3.21 5.06 14.98
C GLY A 206 -4.53 5.66 15.46
N ILE A 207 -5.66 5.15 14.96
CA ILE A 207 -7.00 5.61 15.34
C ILE A 207 -7.61 4.66 16.37
N SER A 208 -7.79 5.13 17.61
CA SER A 208 -8.58 4.39 18.61
C SER A 208 -10.07 4.76 18.47
N PRO A 209 -10.96 3.79 18.24
CA PRO A 209 -12.38 4.05 18.06
C PRO A 209 -13.06 4.50 19.36
N GLY A 210 -14.06 5.35 19.23
CA GLY A 210 -14.91 5.84 20.33
C GLY A 210 -16.03 6.72 19.79
N VAL A 211 -16.90 7.22 20.68
CA VAL A 211 -17.93 8.23 20.30
C VAL A 211 -17.26 9.41 19.61
N ASN A 212 -16.14 9.86 20.18
CA ASN A 212 -15.10 10.58 19.47
C ASN A 212 -13.87 9.69 19.46
N SER A 213 -13.16 9.67 18.33
CA SER A 213 -11.97 8.85 18.19
C SER A 213 -10.74 9.59 18.70
N THR A 214 -9.71 8.83 19.04
CA THR A 214 -8.40 9.39 19.39
C THR A 214 -7.43 9.13 18.24
N LEU A 215 -6.86 10.19 17.69
CA LEU A 215 -5.69 10.12 16.80
C LEU A 215 -4.45 10.07 17.69
N ASN A 216 -3.80 8.92 17.75
CA ASN A 216 -2.54 8.70 18.45
C ASN A 216 -1.40 8.93 17.46
N LEU A 217 -0.37 9.68 17.85
CA LEU A 217 0.81 9.97 17.04
C LEU A 217 2.03 9.29 17.65
N TYR A 218 2.92 8.81 16.80
CA TYR A 218 4.14 8.11 17.18
C TYR A 218 5.33 8.71 16.44
N LYS A 219 6.39 9.02 17.19
CA LYS A 219 7.72 9.30 16.66
C LYS A 219 8.64 8.18 17.12
N SER A 220 9.29 7.53 16.17
CA SER A 220 10.28 6.49 16.39
C SER A 220 11.66 6.91 15.89
N ASP A 221 12.70 6.34 16.48
CA ASP A 221 14.04 6.40 15.90
C ASP A 221 14.18 5.49 14.66
N SER A 222 15.36 5.49 14.04
CA SER A 222 15.65 4.71 12.83
C SER A 222 15.66 3.19 13.03
N THR A 223 15.62 2.71 14.27
CA THR A 223 15.44 1.28 14.59
C THR A 223 13.95 0.90 14.68
N GLY A 224 13.06 1.87 14.58
CA GLY A 224 11.62 1.70 14.74
C GLY A 224 11.14 1.82 16.19
N LYS A 225 12.04 1.99 17.16
CA LYS A 225 11.66 2.15 18.57
C LYS A 225 10.90 3.46 18.77
N ILE A 226 9.69 3.37 19.32
CA ILE A 226 8.88 4.56 19.67
C ILE A 226 9.57 5.31 20.81
N ILE A 227 9.90 6.58 20.56
CA ILE A 227 10.57 7.47 21.52
C ILE A 227 9.66 8.59 22.04
N GLN A 228 8.59 8.91 21.31
CA GLN A 228 7.63 9.93 21.73
C GLN A 228 6.24 9.63 21.18
N THR A 229 5.22 10.01 21.95
CA THR A 229 3.82 9.85 21.57
C THR A 229 3.05 11.16 21.76
N GLY A 230 2.06 11.37 20.91
CA GLY A 230 1.11 12.46 20.99
C GLY A 230 -0.31 11.94 20.84
N ARG A 231 -1.31 12.73 21.21
CA ARG A 231 -2.72 12.37 20.96
C ARG A 231 -3.59 13.59 20.78
N THR A 232 -4.61 13.46 19.94
CA THR A 232 -5.70 14.44 19.83
C THR A 232 -7.04 13.75 19.64
N ILE A 233 -8.11 14.44 19.99
CA ILE A 233 -9.48 13.95 19.79
C ILE A 233 -10.00 14.45 18.43
N ILE A 234 -10.60 13.53 17.69
CA ILE A 234 -11.29 13.79 16.43
C ILE A 234 -12.76 13.38 16.56
N GLU A 235 -13.64 14.16 15.96
CA GLU A 235 -15.09 13.98 16.11
C GLU A 235 -15.58 12.72 15.38
N GLY A 236 -16.36 11.88 16.08
CA GLY A 236 -16.85 10.63 15.53
C GLY A 236 -15.73 9.60 15.28
N LEU A 237 -16.04 8.60 14.44
CA LEU A 237 -15.06 7.65 13.91
C LEU A 237 -14.87 7.89 12.40
N PRO A 238 -13.85 8.67 12.00
CA PRO A 238 -13.53 8.90 10.60
C PRO A 238 -12.67 7.78 10.00
N VAL A 239 -12.54 7.80 8.68
CA VAL A 239 -11.56 6.99 7.93
C VAL A 239 -10.33 7.86 7.69
N VAL A 240 -9.29 7.69 8.51
CA VAL A 240 -7.98 8.34 8.32
C VAL A 240 -6.98 7.24 7.95
N HIS A 241 -6.65 7.14 6.67
CA HIS A 241 -5.83 6.05 6.14
C HIS A 241 -4.34 6.41 6.11
N ASP A 242 -4.01 7.61 5.63
CA ASP A 242 -2.65 8.10 5.45
C ASP A 242 -2.52 9.54 5.99
N PHE A 243 -1.28 10.03 6.06
CA PHE A 243 -0.90 11.39 6.42
C PHE A 243 0.36 11.78 5.63
N VAL A 244 0.85 13.00 5.78
CA VAL A 244 2.06 13.42 5.09
C VAL A 244 3.04 14.15 6.01
N LEU A 245 4.34 13.87 5.82
CA LEU A 245 5.42 14.66 6.36
C LEU A 245 5.66 15.85 5.42
N ALA A 246 5.65 17.07 5.95
CA ALA A 246 5.89 18.29 5.18
C ALA A 246 6.84 19.21 5.96
N GLY A 247 8.15 19.07 5.70
CA GLY A 247 9.19 19.76 6.47
C GLY A 247 9.11 19.45 7.97
N GLN A 248 8.74 20.47 8.75
CA GLN A 248 8.57 20.39 10.21
C GLN A 248 7.17 19.92 10.66
N TYR A 249 6.25 19.67 9.73
CA TYR A 249 4.86 19.37 10.05
C TYR A 249 4.46 17.93 9.70
N LEU A 250 3.56 17.38 10.50
CA LEU A 250 2.74 16.22 10.12
C LEU A 250 1.34 16.73 9.78
N VAL A 251 0.84 16.39 8.59
CA VAL A 251 -0.44 16.91 8.09
C VAL A 251 -1.39 15.78 7.81
N PHE A 252 -2.60 15.88 8.36
CA PHE A 252 -3.68 14.93 8.19
C PHE A 252 -4.86 15.61 7.53
N PHE A 253 -5.41 14.95 6.52
CA PHE A 253 -6.75 15.28 6.00
C PHE A 253 -7.73 14.26 6.58
N VAL A 254 -8.69 14.75 7.36
CA VAL A 254 -9.76 13.92 7.94
C VAL A 254 -11.00 14.09 7.07
N PRO A 255 -11.29 13.12 6.17
CA PRO A 255 -12.41 13.26 5.24
C PRO A 255 -13.76 13.19 5.98
N PRO A 256 -14.85 13.67 5.35
CA PRO A 256 -16.18 13.65 5.93
C PRO A 256 -16.85 12.28 5.88
N VAL A 257 -16.10 11.19 6.04
CA VAL A 257 -16.67 9.84 6.23
C VAL A 257 -16.82 9.59 7.72
N ARG A 258 -17.95 9.04 8.17
CA ARG A 258 -18.16 8.62 9.56
C ARG A 258 -18.71 7.20 9.63
N VAL A 259 -18.10 6.38 10.48
CA VAL A 259 -18.60 5.05 10.80
C VAL A 259 -19.75 5.17 11.80
N ASN A 260 -20.90 4.57 11.48
CA ASN A 260 -22.00 4.39 12.41
C ASN A 260 -21.69 3.23 13.37
N LEU A 261 -21.04 3.55 14.49
CA LEU A 261 -20.61 2.57 15.49
C LEU A 261 -21.77 1.72 16.04
N LEU A 262 -22.97 2.28 16.18
CA LEU A 262 -24.13 1.52 16.65
C LEU A 262 -24.47 0.40 15.66
N SER A 263 -24.46 0.68 14.37
CA SER A 263 -24.69 -0.32 13.32
C SER A 263 -23.66 -1.45 13.35
N VAL A 264 -22.38 -1.12 13.58
CA VAL A 264 -21.31 -2.14 13.71
C VAL A 264 -21.51 -2.98 14.97
N LEU A 265 -21.82 -2.35 16.11
CA LEU A 265 -22.00 -3.03 17.40
C LEU A 265 -23.20 -3.99 17.41
N THR A 266 -24.23 -3.72 16.61
CA THR A 266 -25.36 -4.67 16.47
C THR A 266 -25.00 -5.97 15.75
N GLY A 267 -23.85 -6.02 15.04
CA GLY A 267 -23.42 -7.17 14.24
C GLY A 267 -24.18 -7.34 12.92
N PHE A 268 -25.13 -6.47 12.58
CA PHE A 268 -25.84 -6.51 11.30
C PHE A 268 -25.04 -5.93 10.13
N TYR A 269 -24.10 -5.03 10.42
CA TYR A 269 -23.30 -4.34 9.42
C TYR A 269 -21.81 -4.53 9.69
N CYS A 270 -21.03 -4.77 8.63
CA CYS A 270 -19.57 -4.67 8.71
C CYS A 270 -19.13 -3.19 8.72
N TYR A 271 -17.84 -2.93 8.95
CA TYR A 271 -17.31 -1.56 8.95
C TYR A 271 -17.56 -0.85 7.62
N SER A 272 -17.26 -1.51 6.50
CA SER A 272 -17.48 -0.99 5.14
C SER A 272 -18.92 -0.52 4.92
N ASP A 273 -19.91 -1.31 5.36
CA ASP A 273 -21.33 -1.00 5.14
C ASP A 273 -21.87 0.04 6.14
N ALA A 274 -21.15 0.30 7.24
CA ALA A 274 -21.51 1.30 8.24
C ALA A 274 -20.84 2.66 8.00
N MET A 275 -20.05 2.83 6.93
CA MET A 275 -19.40 4.09 6.57
C MET A 275 -20.33 5.00 5.78
N GLU A 276 -20.53 6.21 6.28
CA GLU A 276 -21.43 7.21 5.69
C GLU A 276 -20.63 8.45 5.23
N TRP A 277 -20.83 8.87 3.98
CA TRP A 277 -20.33 10.14 3.44
C TRP A 277 -21.19 11.31 3.93
N LYS A 278 -20.58 12.28 4.64
CA LYS A 278 -21.25 13.43 5.29
C LYS A 278 -20.68 14.77 4.82
N PRO A 279 -20.87 15.15 3.54
CA PRO A 279 -20.14 16.25 2.89
C PRO A 279 -20.31 17.62 3.57
N LYS A 280 -21.37 17.82 4.34
CA LYS A 280 -21.60 19.05 5.14
C LYS A 280 -20.54 19.29 6.22
N LEU A 281 -19.77 18.26 6.61
CA LEU A 281 -18.68 18.38 7.58
C LEU A 281 -17.38 18.94 6.97
N GLY A 282 -17.30 19.02 5.64
CA GLY A 282 -16.05 19.36 4.93
C GLY A 282 -14.94 18.32 5.17
N THR A 283 -13.77 18.55 4.58
CA THR A 283 -12.55 17.85 4.98
C THR A 283 -11.84 18.68 6.05
N GLN A 284 -11.47 18.08 7.18
CA GLN A 284 -10.67 18.79 8.18
C GLN A 284 -9.19 18.64 7.88
N VAL A 285 -8.43 19.70 8.09
CA VAL A 285 -6.97 19.71 7.99
C VAL A 285 -6.41 19.83 9.40
N LEU A 286 -5.68 18.82 9.85
CA LEU A 286 -4.97 18.84 11.14
C LEU A 286 -3.47 18.94 10.89
N ILE A 287 -2.83 19.91 11.54
CA ILE A 287 -1.39 20.15 11.40
C ILE A 287 -0.75 19.97 12.76
N PHE A 288 0.29 19.15 12.83
CA PHE A 288 1.07 18.91 14.03
C PHE A 288 2.51 19.32 13.83
N ASP A 289 3.13 19.84 14.87
CA ASP A 289 4.58 19.99 14.92
C ASP A 289 5.20 18.60 15.08
N ARG A 290 6.16 18.25 14.24
CA ARG A 290 6.73 16.90 14.24
C ARG A 290 7.63 16.62 15.45
N GLU A 291 8.21 17.65 16.06
CA GLU A 291 9.15 17.50 17.17
C GLU A 291 8.41 17.34 18.49
N THR A 292 7.35 18.13 18.71
CA THR A 292 6.55 18.05 19.93
C THR A 292 5.37 17.09 19.81
N LEU A 293 4.96 16.73 18.59
CA LEU A 293 3.70 16.04 18.26
C LEU A 293 2.45 16.79 18.75
N SER A 294 2.56 18.11 18.99
CA SER A 294 1.43 18.94 19.40
C SER A 294 0.64 19.46 18.19
N LEU A 295 -0.67 19.54 18.34
CA LEU A 295 -1.54 20.16 17.34
C LEU A 295 -1.21 21.65 17.23
N VAL A 296 -0.80 22.08 16.03
CA VAL A 296 -0.53 23.48 15.68
C VAL A 296 -1.83 24.17 15.31
N SER A 297 -2.61 23.58 14.40
CA SER A 297 -3.84 24.17 13.91
C SER A 297 -4.83 23.14 13.39
N ARG A 298 -6.09 23.57 13.30
CA ARG A 298 -7.20 22.82 12.70
C ARG A 298 -7.93 23.74 11.74
N GLY A 299 -8.00 23.35 10.47
CA GLY A 299 -8.79 24.02 9.43
C GLY A 299 -9.89 23.13 8.86
N GLU A 300 -10.74 23.73 8.04
CA GLU A 300 -11.80 23.06 7.29
C GLU A 300 -11.82 23.61 5.87
N THR A 301 -12.23 22.78 4.92
CA THR A 301 -12.30 23.09 3.49
C THR A 301 -13.45 22.29 2.87
N GLU A 302 -13.73 22.53 1.59
CA GLU A 302 -14.75 21.77 0.87
C GLU A 302 -14.52 20.26 0.97
N PRO A 303 -15.57 19.42 0.90
CA PRO A 303 -15.43 17.99 1.12
C PRO A 303 -14.69 17.30 -0.03
N TRP A 304 -13.83 16.36 0.32
CA TRP A 304 -13.25 15.36 -0.58
C TRP A 304 -12.84 14.12 0.20
N PHE A 305 -12.50 13.05 -0.51
CA PHE A 305 -11.87 11.87 0.08
C PHE A 305 -10.48 11.66 -0.54
N GLN A 306 -9.59 11.02 0.19
CA GLN A 306 -8.26 10.66 -0.27
C GLN A 306 -7.79 9.41 0.47
N TRP A 307 -7.19 8.48 -0.27
CA TRP A 307 -6.46 7.36 0.33
C TRP A 307 -5.01 7.76 0.57
N HIS A 308 -4.31 8.21 -0.48
CA HIS A 308 -2.85 8.34 -0.47
C HIS A 308 -2.34 9.74 -0.77
N PHE A 309 -1.22 10.06 -0.15
CA PHE A 309 -0.42 11.25 -0.40
C PHE A 309 0.81 10.87 -1.24
N SER A 310 1.16 11.72 -2.20
CA SER A 310 2.44 11.67 -2.90
C SER A 310 3.55 12.13 -1.98
N ASN A 311 3.47 13.40 -1.56
CA ASN A 311 4.49 14.08 -0.79
C ASN A 311 3.95 15.39 -0.19
N GLY A 312 4.73 15.98 0.71
CA GLY A 312 4.45 17.31 1.25
C GLY A 312 5.75 18.02 1.59
N TYR A 313 5.72 19.36 1.58
CA TYR A 313 6.87 20.19 1.94
C TYR A 313 6.42 21.58 2.36
N VAL A 314 7.35 22.38 2.90
CA VAL A 314 7.12 23.81 3.17
C VAL A 314 7.83 24.61 2.08
N ASP A 315 7.10 25.50 1.41
CA ASP A 315 7.67 26.37 0.36
C ASP A 315 8.36 27.61 0.95
N ASP A 316 9.03 28.40 0.10
CA ASP A 316 9.77 29.60 0.52
C ASP A 316 8.88 30.68 1.16
N SER A 317 7.56 30.62 0.98
CA SER A 317 6.60 31.52 1.64
C SER A 317 6.23 31.09 3.05
N GLY A 318 6.68 29.90 3.48
CA GLY A 318 6.29 29.26 4.73
C GLY A 318 4.94 28.52 4.64
N SER A 319 4.37 28.36 3.44
CA SER A 319 3.13 27.61 3.24
C SER A 319 3.43 26.11 3.12
N ILE A 320 2.56 25.28 3.67
CA ILE A 320 2.63 23.83 3.46
C ILE A 320 2.05 23.53 2.08
N VAL A 321 2.78 22.78 1.27
CA VAL A 321 2.30 22.19 0.02
C VAL A 321 2.08 20.70 0.25
N VAL A 322 0.90 20.19 -0.13
CA VAL A 322 0.54 18.77 -0.03
C VAL A 322 0.02 18.27 -1.36
N GLU A 323 0.53 17.12 -1.79
CA GLU A 323 0.15 16.44 -3.01
C GLU A 323 -0.48 15.08 -2.72
N PHE A 324 -1.62 14.79 -3.34
CA PHE A 324 -2.42 13.62 -2.99
C PHE A 324 -3.37 13.22 -4.11
N VAL A 325 -3.92 12.01 -4.01
CA VAL A 325 -4.97 11.53 -4.92
C VAL A 325 -6.33 11.84 -4.31
N ARG A 326 -7.06 12.73 -4.97
CA ARG A 326 -8.36 13.25 -4.53
C ARG A 326 -9.50 12.51 -5.23
N TYR A 327 -10.46 12.07 -4.45
CA TYR A 327 -11.77 11.56 -4.87
C TYR A 327 -12.84 12.59 -4.50
N GLN A 328 -13.85 12.74 -5.35
CA GLN A 328 -14.98 13.64 -5.08
C GLN A 328 -15.81 13.19 -3.86
N ASP A 329 -15.92 11.89 -3.65
CA ASP A 329 -16.66 11.26 -2.56
C ASP A 329 -16.04 9.91 -2.17
N PHE A 330 -16.75 9.11 -1.36
CA PHE A 330 -16.29 7.81 -0.88
C PHE A 330 -16.77 6.60 -1.73
N THR A 331 -17.18 6.81 -2.98
CA THR A 331 -17.60 5.75 -3.91
C THR A 331 -16.50 4.71 -4.16
N THR A 332 -15.24 5.08 -3.93
CA THR A 332 -14.09 4.15 -3.95
C THR A 332 -14.25 2.95 -3.02
N ASN A 333 -14.96 3.07 -1.89
CA ASN A 333 -15.22 1.93 -1.01
C ASN A 333 -16.05 0.85 -1.71
N GLN A 334 -17.12 1.26 -2.41
CA GLN A 334 -17.96 0.34 -3.16
C GLN A 334 -17.19 -0.32 -4.32
N ARG A 335 -16.29 0.43 -4.97
CA ARG A 335 -15.41 -0.14 -6.01
C ARG A 335 -14.46 -1.20 -5.43
N LEU A 336 -13.81 -0.93 -4.31
CA LEU A 336 -12.89 -1.86 -3.66
C LEU A 336 -13.61 -3.10 -3.09
N LYS A 337 -14.87 -2.95 -2.65
CA LYS A 337 -15.78 -4.07 -2.32
C LYS A 337 -15.95 -5.02 -3.51
N GLN A 338 -16.23 -4.45 -4.68
CA GLN A 338 -16.45 -5.20 -5.92
C GLN A 338 -15.20 -5.94 -6.41
N VAL A 339 -14.00 -5.39 -6.21
CA VAL A 339 -12.74 -6.06 -6.58
C VAL A 339 -12.67 -7.46 -5.97
N ALA A 340 -13.07 -7.66 -4.71
CA ALA A 340 -13.04 -8.98 -4.06
C ALA A 340 -13.88 -10.07 -4.75
N SER A 341 -14.90 -9.65 -5.52
CA SER A 341 -15.75 -10.56 -6.29
C SER A 341 -15.13 -10.99 -7.62
N GLY A 342 -14.07 -10.31 -8.09
CA GLY A 342 -13.50 -10.48 -9.43
C GLY A 342 -14.29 -9.75 -10.53
N GLU A 343 -15.26 -8.90 -10.16
CA GLU A 343 -16.10 -8.13 -11.07
C GLU A 343 -16.33 -6.72 -10.52
N THR A 344 -16.09 -5.70 -11.34
CA THR A 344 -16.32 -4.30 -10.99
C THR A 344 -17.23 -3.63 -12.02
N ASN A 345 -18.06 -2.69 -11.55
CA ASN A 345 -18.87 -1.81 -12.39
C ASN A 345 -18.95 -0.37 -11.83
N THR A 346 -18.55 -0.15 -10.59
CA THR A 346 -18.50 1.17 -9.97
C THR A 346 -17.26 1.92 -10.44
N VAL A 347 -17.49 3.09 -11.00
CA VAL A 347 -16.45 4.06 -11.33
C VAL A 347 -16.11 4.86 -10.08
N ALA A 348 -14.85 4.88 -9.67
CA ALA A 348 -14.35 5.75 -8.62
C ALA A 348 -13.04 6.38 -9.12
N GLU A 349 -13.12 7.65 -9.49
CA GLU A 349 -12.02 8.38 -10.09
C GLU A 349 -11.24 9.15 -9.03
N GLY A 350 -9.97 8.77 -8.85
CA GLY A 350 -8.99 9.52 -8.09
C GLY A 350 -8.10 10.30 -9.04
N THR A 351 -7.98 11.62 -8.87
CA THR A 351 -7.09 12.46 -9.69
C THR A 351 -5.99 13.05 -8.83
N PHE A 352 -4.87 13.47 -9.43
CA PHE A 352 -3.73 14.01 -8.70
C PHE A 352 -3.91 15.51 -8.45
N TRP A 353 -3.82 15.93 -7.19
CA TRP A 353 -4.04 17.30 -6.74
C TRP A 353 -2.89 17.81 -5.89
N GLN A 354 -2.72 19.13 -5.90
CA GLN A 354 -1.87 19.88 -4.99
C GLN A 354 -2.71 20.93 -4.25
N VAL A 355 -2.50 21.05 -2.95
CA VAL A 355 -3.05 22.13 -2.13
C VAL A 355 -1.93 22.90 -1.43
N ARG A 356 -2.15 24.20 -1.22
CA ARG A 356 -1.32 25.03 -0.35
C ARG A 356 -2.12 25.40 0.89
N ILE A 357 -1.47 25.32 2.04
CA ILE A 357 -2.11 25.44 3.35
C ILE A 357 -1.30 26.41 4.21
N ASN A 358 -1.98 27.35 4.86
CA ASN A 358 -1.36 28.18 5.88
C ASN A 358 -1.18 27.34 7.17
N PRO A 359 0.06 27.12 7.65
CA PRO A 359 0.31 26.20 8.77
C PRO A 359 -0.33 26.65 10.10
N GLU A 360 -0.43 27.95 10.35
CA GLU A 360 -0.95 28.50 11.61
C GLU A 360 -2.47 28.40 11.73
N THR A 361 -3.18 28.40 10.61
CA THR A 361 -4.65 28.40 10.57
C THR A 361 -5.24 27.08 10.07
N GLY A 362 -4.45 26.24 9.40
CA GLY A 362 -4.91 25.03 8.74
C GLY A 362 -5.77 25.29 7.50
N LYS A 363 -5.90 26.55 7.07
CA LYS A 363 -6.72 26.92 5.91
C LYS A 363 -6.03 26.59 4.61
N VAL A 364 -6.76 25.91 3.72
CA VAL A 364 -6.37 25.76 2.32
C VAL A 364 -6.49 27.12 1.63
N ILE A 365 -5.37 27.63 1.14
CA ILE A 365 -5.28 28.94 0.47
C ILE A 365 -5.22 28.83 -1.06
N ALA A 366 -4.83 27.65 -1.58
CA ALA A 366 -4.89 27.33 -3.00
C ALA A 366 -5.12 25.83 -3.19
N SER A 367 -5.80 25.45 -4.26
CA SER A 367 -6.09 24.06 -4.64
C SER A 367 -6.06 23.92 -6.15
N GLN A 368 -5.31 22.95 -6.66
CA GLN A 368 -5.11 22.74 -8.08
C GLN A 368 -5.09 21.24 -8.41
N GLN A 369 -5.85 20.86 -9.43
CA GLN A 369 -5.71 19.55 -10.07
C GLN A 369 -4.48 19.57 -10.99
N LEU A 370 -3.55 18.65 -10.76
CA LEU A 370 -2.33 18.52 -11.56
C LEU A 370 -2.51 17.60 -12.78
N LEU A 371 -3.37 16.58 -12.66
CA LEU A 371 -3.64 15.63 -13.73
C LEU A 371 -5.14 15.42 -13.96
N ASP A 372 -5.55 15.50 -15.22
CA ASP A 372 -6.91 15.16 -15.69
C ASP A 372 -7.01 13.69 -16.14
N ARG A 373 -6.47 12.79 -15.33
CA ARG A 373 -6.51 11.34 -15.57
C ARG A 373 -6.56 10.60 -14.24
N ALA A 374 -7.39 9.56 -14.18
CA ALA A 374 -7.48 8.67 -13.04
C ALA A 374 -6.12 8.02 -12.70
N CYS A 375 -5.72 8.13 -11.44
CA CYS A 375 -4.46 7.63 -10.90
C CYS A 375 -4.57 7.20 -9.44
N GLU A 376 -3.59 6.44 -8.97
CA GLU A 376 -3.38 6.09 -7.55
C GLU A 376 -1.93 5.67 -7.30
N PHE A 377 -1.63 5.27 -6.06
CA PHE A 377 -0.35 4.81 -5.57
C PHE A 377 0.77 5.81 -5.90
N PRO A 378 0.60 7.10 -5.55
CA PRO A 378 1.62 8.10 -5.81
C PRO A 378 2.81 7.88 -4.88
N ILE A 379 4.01 7.94 -5.42
CA ILE A 379 5.25 7.92 -4.65
C ILE A 379 6.22 8.97 -5.18
N VAL A 380 7.16 9.36 -4.32
CA VAL A 380 8.33 10.16 -4.68
C VAL A 380 9.60 9.37 -4.36
N GLN A 381 10.75 9.93 -4.74
CA GLN A 381 12.02 9.35 -4.33
C GLN A 381 12.13 9.39 -2.79
N PRO A 382 12.58 8.30 -2.12
CA PRO A 382 12.68 8.28 -0.67
C PRO A 382 13.52 9.43 -0.08
N SER A 383 14.57 9.85 -0.78
CA SER A 383 15.43 10.99 -0.39
C SER A 383 14.73 12.36 -0.43
N GLN A 384 13.57 12.45 -1.09
CA GLN A 384 12.78 13.67 -1.29
C GLN A 384 11.48 13.69 -0.49
N VAL A 385 11.19 12.64 0.29
CA VAL A 385 10.04 12.64 1.22
C VAL A 385 10.16 13.83 2.18
N GLY A 386 9.08 14.59 2.35
CA GLY A 386 9.05 15.77 3.21
C GLY A 386 9.69 17.03 2.60
N GLN A 387 10.13 16.95 1.34
CA GLN A 387 10.86 18.01 0.62
C GLN A 387 10.26 18.21 -0.77
N ASN A 388 10.58 19.34 -1.42
CA ASN A 388 10.13 19.57 -2.79
C ASN A 388 10.74 18.52 -3.72
N SER A 389 9.90 17.74 -4.38
CA SER A 389 10.27 16.64 -5.28
C SER A 389 9.96 17.01 -6.73
N ARG A 390 10.91 16.77 -7.64
CA ARG A 390 10.68 17.03 -9.07
C ARG A 390 9.73 16.01 -9.71
N TYR A 391 9.81 14.74 -9.31
CA TYR A 391 9.09 13.66 -9.95
C TYR A 391 8.14 12.96 -8.98
N THR A 392 6.91 12.73 -9.42
CA THR A 392 5.96 11.83 -8.77
C THR A 392 5.68 10.65 -9.69
N TYR A 393 5.80 9.43 -9.17
CA TYR A 393 5.44 8.20 -9.88
C TYR A 393 4.10 7.68 -9.39
N LEU A 394 3.27 7.15 -10.29
CA LEU A 394 1.91 6.73 -9.95
C LEU A 394 1.41 5.61 -10.88
N SER A 395 0.36 4.92 -10.46
CA SER A 395 -0.41 3.96 -11.26
C SER A 395 -1.55 4.66 -11.99
N MET A 396 -1.90 4.21 -13.19
CA MET A 396 -2.98 4.80 -14.01
C MET A 396 -3.78 3.76 -14.77
N HIS A 397 -4.99 4.16 -15.19
CA HIS A 397 -5.71 3.43 -16.23
C HIS A 397 -5.05 3.69 -17.59
N ARG A 398 -5.00 2.63 -18.42
CA ARG A 398 -4.62 2.74 -19.83
C ARG A 398 -5.59 3.66 -20.56
N LYS A 399 -5.10 4.35 -21.59
CA LYS A 399 -5.93 5.27 -22.36
C LYS A 399 -7.05 4.49 -23.05
N GLY A 400 -8.30 4.91 -22.85
CA GLY A 400 -9.48 4.24 -23.42
C GLY A 400 -9.94 2.99 -22.69
N ALA A 401 -9.31 2.61 -21.56
CA ALA A 401 -9.81 1.53 -20.72
C ALA A 401 -11.14 1.90 -20.06
N ASP A 402 -12.04 0.93 -19.94
CA ASP A 402 -13.27 1.06 -19.16
C ASP A 402 -12.92 1.08 -17.67
N MET A 403 -12.81 2.26 -17.09
CA MET A 403 -12.50 2.46 -15.67
C MET A 403 -13.45 1.71 -14.76
N GLY A 404 -14.72 1.51 -15.13
CA GLY A 404 -15.68 0.77 -14.31
C GLY A 404 -15.32 -0.71 -14.15
N ARG A 405 -14.64 -1.30 -15.16
CA ARG A 405 -14.40 -2.75 -15.25
C ARG A 405 -12.92 -3.17 -15.19
N GLU A 406 -12.02 -2.33 -15.68
CA GLU A 406 -10.58 -2.58 -15.64
C GLU A 406 -9.96 -2.03 -14.35
N LEU A 407 -8.83 -2.60 -13.95
CA LEU A 407 -7.92 -2.04 -12.97
C LEU A 407 -6.85 -1.19 -13.67
N TYR A 408 -5.88 -0.68 -12.91
CA TYR A 408 -4.73 0.03 -13.49
C TYR A 408 -3.94 -0.88 -14.42
N GLY A 409 -3.48 -0.31 -15.53
CA GLY A 409 -2.75 -1.02 -16.59
C GLY A 409 -1.55 -0.24 -17.11
N ALA A 410 -1.21 0.87 -16.44
CA ALA A 410 -0.11 1.75 -16.76
C ALA A 410 0.53 2.26 -15.47
N ILE A 411 1.82 2.61 -15.56
CA ILE A 411 2.50 3.45 -14.56
C ILE A 411 2.95 4.73 -15.24
N ALA A 412 3.14 5.82 -14.49
CA ALA A 412 3.57 7.08 -15.05
C ALA A 412 4.46 7.86 -14.10
N CYS A 413 5.17 8.83 -14.67
CA CYS A 413 6.00 9.82 -14.00
C CYS A 413 5.48 11.21 -14.39
N PHE A 414 5.14 12.01 -13.40
CA PHE A 414 4.82 13.42 -13.55
C PHE A 414 6.04 14.25 -13.16
N ASP A 415 6.54 15.05 -14.10
CA ASP A 415 7.62 16.03 -13.87
C ASP A 415 6.99 17.38 -13.53
N HIS A 416 7.13 17.80 -12.27
CA HIS A 416 6.59 19.07 -11.75
C HIS A 416 7.24 20.30 -12.37
N HIS A 417 8.46 20.17 -12.92
CA HIS A 417 9.16 21.30 -13.51
C HIS A 417 8.63 21.61 -14.92
N THR A 418 8.44 20.57 -15.74
CA THR A 418 7.94 20.71 -17.12
C THR A 418 6.41 20.59 -17.22
N GLN A 419 5.76 20.14 -16.14
CA GLN A 419 4.34 19.78 -16.09
C GLN A 419 3.96 18.71 -17.13
N THR A 420 4.86 17.77 -17.38
CA THR A 420 4.66 16.69 -18.36
C THR A 420 4.45 15.35 -17.67
N LEU A 421 3.53 14.56 -18.22
CA LEU A 421 3.27 13.20 -17.80
C LEU A 421 3.84 12.21 -18.83
N THR A 422 4.77 11.37 -18.39
CA THR A 422 5.32 10.26 -19.19
C THR A 422 4.78 8.95 -18.65
N ALA A 423 4.12 8.14 -19.49
CA ALA A 423 3.46 6.92 -19.06
C ALA A 423 4.00 5.68 -19.78
N ALA A 424 4.25 4.62 -19.03
CA ALA A 424 4.39 3.27 -19.55
C ALA A 424 2.99 2.64 -19.62
N ASP A 425 2.45 2.46 -20.83
CA ASP A 425 1.29 1.60 -21.05
C ASP A 425 1.78 0.15 -21.16
N LEU A 426 1.37 -0.73 -20.25
CA LEU A 426 1.91 -2.10 -20.20
C LEU A 426 1.26 -3.03 -21.25
N GLY A 427 0.17 -2.59 -21.90
CA GLY A 427 -0.59 -3.36 -22.87
C GLY A 427 -1.87 -3.99 -22.32
N ASP A 428 -2.65 -4.61 -23.20
CA ASP A 428 -3.92 -5.26 -22.84
C ASP A 428 -3.72 -6.40 -21.84
N ASN A 429 -4.65 -6.49 -20.88
CA ASN A 429 -4.69 -7.52 -19.83
C ASN A 429 -3.43 -7.61 -18.96
N ARG A 430 -2.63 -6.53 -18.87
CA ARG A 430 -1.50 -6.42 -17.97
C ARG A 430 -1.77 -5.40 -16.89
N TYR A 431 -1.53 -5.80 -15.65
CA TYR A 431 -1.96 -5.06 -14.47
C TYR A 431 -0.75 -4.85 -13.55
N PRO A 432 -0.07 -3.69 -13.63
CA PRO A 432 0.98 -3.33 -12.69
C PRO A 432 0.38 -3.06 -11.32
N THR A 433 1.18 -3.35 -10.30
CA THR A 433 0.95 -2.89 -8.93
C THR A 433 1.74 -1.60 -8.67
N GLU A 434 1.61 -1.00 -7.48
CA GLU A 434 2.29 0.26 -7.12
C GLU A 434 3.76 0.30 -7.58
N PRO A 435 4.16 1.35 -8.32
CA PRO A 435 5.55 1.55 -8.70
C PRO A 435 6.39 1.83 -7.45
N ILE A 436 7.59 1.26 -7.37
CA ILE A 436 8.54 1.48 -6.28
C ILE A 436 9.84 2.04 -6.84
N TYR A 437 10.29 3.17 -6.30
CA TYR A 437 11.58 3.76 -6.63
C TYR A 437 12.72 3.06 -5.90
N ALA A 438 13.72 2.60 -6.64
CA ALA A 438 14.97 2.09 -6.11
C ALA A 438 16.13 3.00 -6.59
N PRO A 439 16.89 3.65 -5.69
CA PRO A 439 18.06 4.41 -6.09
C PRO A 439 19.14 3.48 -6.66
N ASP A 440 19.92 3.99 -7.60
CA ASP A 440 21.13 3.32 -8.04
C ASP A 440 22.20 3.44 -6.94
N ALA A 441 22.78 2.30 -6.54
CA ALA A 441 23.76 2.24 -5.46
C ALA A 441 25.12 2.86 -5.80
N GLU A 442 25.41 3.09 -7.08
CA GLU A 442 26.66 3.65 -7.57
C GLU A 442 26.49 5.09 -8.09
N ASN A 443 25.24 5.56 -8.28
CA ASN A 443 24.94 6.91 -8.78
C ASN A 443 23.64 7.48 -8.20
N SER A 444 23.75 8.47 -7.30
CA SER A 444 22.59 9.10 -6.64
C SER A 444 21.61 9.82 -7.57
N GLU A 445 22.04 10.21 -8.77
CA GLU A 445 21.20 10.88 -9.77
C GLU A 445 20.39 9.91 -10.63
N LYS A 446 20.64 8.61 -10.48
CA LYS A 446 19.95 7.54 -11.19
C LYS A 446 19.10 6.70 -10.26
N GLY A 447 18.04 6.16 -10.83
CA GLY A 447 17.16 5.26 -10.13
C GLY A 447 16.36 4.41 -11.10
N TRP A 448 15.62 3.49 -10.50
CA TRP A 448 14.84 2.49 -11.20
C TRP A 448 13.41 2.52 -10.67
N ILE A 449 12.44 2.29 -11.54
CA ILE A 449 11.07 2.02 -11.13
C ILE A 449 10.79 0.54 -11.28
N LEU A 450 10.42 -0.09 -10.17
CA LEU A 450 10.08 -1.50 -10.08
C LEU A 450 8.57 -1.64 -9.94
N THR A 451 7.94 -2.49 -10.73
CA THR A 451 6.53 -2.85 -10.57
C THR A 451 6.31 -4.34 -10.82
N VAL A 452 5.53 -4.98 -9.94
CA VAL A 452 5.07 -6.35 -10.18
C VAL A 452 3.85 -6.30 -11.08
N VAL A 453 3.91 -7.00 -12.20
CA VAL A 453 2.91 -7.02 -13.25
C VAL A 453 2.27 -8.40 -13.27
N TYR A 454 0.94 -8.45 -13.19
CA TYR A 454 0.19 -9.64 -13.58
C TYR A 454 -0.16 -9.55 -15.07
N ASP A 455 0.29 -10.51 -15.87
CA ASP A 455 -0.07 -10.67 -17.29
C ASP A 455 -1.19 -11.72 -17.42
N GLY A 456 -2.41 -11.24 -17.64
CA GLY A 456 -3.60 -12.07 -17.78
C GLY A 456 -3.72 -12.79 -19.14
N ASN A 457 -2.83 -12.49 -20.09
CA ASN A 457 -2.74 -13.21 -21.37
C ASN A 457 -2.04 -14.57 -21.19
N SER A 458 -1.00 -14.62 -20.35
CA SER A 458 -0.24 -15.84 -20.02
C SER A 458 -0.59 -16.42 -18.64
N ASP A 459 -1.35 -15.70 -17.82
CA ASP A 459 -1.65 -16.04 -16.43
C ASP A 459 -0.38 -16.20 -15.58
N THR A 460 0.53 -15.23 -15.72
CA THR A 460 1.83 -15.19 -15.03
C THR A 460 2.06 -13.85 -14.35
N SER A 461 2.97 -13.81 -13.40
CA SER A 461 3.47 -12.55 -12.84
C SER A 461 4.93 -12.32 -13.20
N GLU A 462 5.28 -11.05 -13.36
CA GLU A 462 6.62 -10.60 -13.74
C GLU A 462 7.02 -9.40 -12.88
N LEU A 463 8.31 -9.18 -12.69
CA LEU A 463 8.85 -7.93 -12.15
C LEU A 463 9.48 -7.13 -13.29
N TRP A 464 8.92 -5.96 -13.57
CA TRP A 464 9.40 -5.05 -14.61
C TRP A 464 10.21 -3.94 -13.97
N ILE A 465 11.37 -3.65 -14.57
CA ILE A 465 12.34 -2.66 -14.10
C ILE A 465 12.50 -1.64 -15.22
N PHE A 466 12.19 -0.38 -14.93
CA PHE A 466 12.35 0.74 -15.85
C PHE A 466 13.44 1.69 -15.36
N ASP A 467 14.08 2.41 -16.29
CA ASP A 467 14.79 3.64 -15.95
C ASP A 467 13.78 4.66 -15.41
N SER A 468 14.05 5.24 -14.25
CA SER A 468 13.09 6.13 -13.60
C SER A 468 12.83 7.41 -14.39
N GLN A 469 13.72 7.81 -15.30
CA GLN A 469 13.56 9.03 -16.11
C GLN A 469 13.02 8.76 -17.52
N ALA A 470 12.81 7.49 -17.91
CA ALA A 470 12.41 7.11 -19.26
C ALA A 470 11.33 6.00 -19.24
N LEU A 471 10.20 6.25 -18.57
CA LEU A 471 9.08 5.30 -18.50
C LEU A 471 8.39 5.04 -19.86
N ASP A 472 8.57 5.91 -20.84
CA ASP A 472 8.10 5.72 -22.22
C ASP A 472 8.99 4.80 -23.05
N SER A 473 10.14 4.38 -22.50
CA SER A 473 11.02 3.37 -23.08
C SER A 473 10.64 1.96 -22.62
N GLU A 474 11.12 0.95 -23.32
CA GLU A 474 10.98 -0.45 -22.88
C GLU A 474 11.67 -0.66 -21.51
N PRO A 475 11.15 -1.57 -20.66
CA PRO A 475 11.81 -1.95 -19.43
C PRO A 475 13.26 -2.38 -19.66
N VAL A 476 14.17 -1.87 -18.84
CA VAL A 476 15.59 -2.27 -18.89
C VAL A 476 15.76 -3.75 -18.52
N CYS A 477 14.82 -4.32 -17.77
CA CYS A 477 14.77 -5.74 -17.47
C CYS A 477 13.34 -6.20 -17.12
N LYS A 478 12.98 -7.42 -17.55
CA LYS A 478 11.79 -8.15 -17.08
C LYS A 478 12.21 -9.48 -16.48
N LEU A 479 11.73 -9.79 -15.28
CA LEU A 479 12.02 -11.02 -14.55
C LEU A 479 10.74 -11.83 -14.36
N GLY A 480 10.77 -13.13 -14.67
CA GLY A 480 9.61 -13.99 -14.49
C GLY A 480 9.46 -14.46 -13.05
N LEU A 481 8.28 -14.31 -12.44
CA LEU A 481 8.01 -14.84 -11.09
C LEU A 481 7.53 -16.30 -11.16
N PRO A 482 7.85 -17.16 -10.18
CA PRO A 482 7.54 -18.59 -10.24
C PRO A 482 6.04 -18.90 -10.18
N ARG A 483 5.24 -17.98 -9.64
CA ARG A 483 3.79 -18.09 -9.43
C ARG A 483 3.16 -16.73 -9.67
N VAL A 484 1.84 -16.74 -9.91
CA VAL A 484 1.03 -15.53 -9.90
C VAL A 484 1.10 -14.89 -8.51
N ILE A 485 1.45 -13.61 -8.48
CA ILE A 485 1.34 -12.75 -7.31
C ILE A 485 0.02 -11.98 -7.48
N PRO A 486 -0.94 -12.14 -6.55
CA PRO A 486 -2.17 -11.37 -6.58
C PRO A 486 -1.88 -9.87 -6.58
N LEU A 487 -2.83 -9.11 -7.12
CA LEU A 487 -2.78 -7.67 -7.08
C LEU A 487 -2.81 -7.22 -5.61
N GLY A 488 -1.67 -6.68 -5.15
CA GLY A 488 -1.45 -6.23 -3.79
C GLY A 488 -1.61 -4.71 -3.63
N PHE A 489 -1.19 -4.20 -2.47
CA PHE A 489 -1.33 -2.79 -2.12
C PHE A 489 0.02 -2.09 -2.13
N HIS A 490 0.75 -2.09 -1.00
CA HIS A 490 1.96 -1.29 -0.84
C HIS A 490 3.24 -2.12 -0.74
N GLY A 491 4.36 -1.44 -0.97
CA GLY A 491 5.68 -2.03 -0.87
C GLY A 491 6.74 -1.02 -0.45
N THR A 492 7.95 -1.51 -0.33
CA THR A 492 9.11 -0.66 -0.05
C THR A 492 10.37 -1.23 -0.68
N TRP A 493 11.34 -0.35 -0.91
CA TRP A 493 12.69 -0.74 -1.30
C TRP A 493 13.62 -0.59 -0.11
N ARG A 494 14.36 -1.66 0.20
CA ARG A 494 15.48 -1.62 1.14
C ARG A 494 16.79 -1.71 0.37
N ALA A 495 17.58 -0.64 0.40
CA ALA A 495 18.95 -0.68 -0.12
C ALA A 495 19.82 -1.67 0.68
N LEU A 496 20.85 -2.20 0.03
CA LEU A 496 21.81 -3.14 0.65
C LEU A 496 22.70 -2.50 1.72
#